data_AF-A0A0F2PS20-F1
#
_entry.id   AF-A0A0F2PS20-F1
#
_cell.length_a   1.000
_cell.length_b   1.000
_cell.length_c   1.000
_cell.angle_alpha   90.00
_cell.angle_beta   90.00
_cell.angle_gamma   90.00
#
_symmetry.space_group_name_H-M   'P 1'
#
loop_
_entity.id
_entity.type
_entity.pdbx_description
1 polymer ?
#
loop_
_entity_poly.entity_id
_entity_poly.type
_entity_poly.pdbx_seq_one_letter_code
_entity_poly.pdbx_strand_id
1 'polypeptide(L)'
;MKLELFQTTVREYKLFTQQLPINYSKAMSGDFSDSTYVAAQTRLMLLRKYTRNGRGSLYLADIVTEAIRRFPGHSVYLSEFQARFQQSCDQSLNHALADGTERTLNESIDDTMYGLHLHADEERIHRIAQDNELLRLYCVVTFVKEIEALVIELSDFFEVNGVPCIEKAHHLRAPVIHLESQDSDAQNVTGSPFWCNLIGSDMTEESTTAVFTTLLGQYTFEEWQLWATACAFTQLLAQEQFSYDEMKRLVFEPTIYNWGDFSVAVAYYKAIPSPGMSTVIRYNKQRDAAYINVFPRVEEGFIVDSTQLVSDIYVVTLVKDQRLGEWRVFAFGGRVEPFIRD
;
A
#
# COMPACT_ATOMS: atom_id res chain seq x y z
N MET A 1 -11.70 -19.47 -2.76
CA MET A 1 -11.63 -18.02 -3.10
C MET A 1 -12.44 -17.14 -2.15
N LYS A 2 -13.67 -17.52 -1.73
CA LYS A 2 -14.46 -16.66 -0.82
C LYS A 2 -13.75 -16.37 0.52
N LEU A 3 -13.13 -17.40 1.12
CA LEU A 3 -12.43 -17.24 2.41
C LEU A 3 -11.16 -16.39 2.25
N GLU A 4 -10.42 -16.55 1.15
CA GLU A 4 -9.24 -15.74 0.83
C GLU A 4 -9.62 -14.28 0.54
N LEU A 5 -10.73 -14.05 -0.15
CA LEU A 5 -11.29 -12.72 -0.41
C LEU A 5 -11.69 -12.04 0.91
N PHE A 6 -12.38 -12.78 1.80
CA PHE A 6 -12.69 -12.31 3.14
C PHE A 6 -11.41 -11.92 3.88
N GLN A 7 -10.42 -12.81 3.98
CA GLN A 7 -9.14 -12.53 4.64
C GLN A 7 -8.45 -11.27 4.09
N THR A 8 -8.39 -11.14 2.77
CA THR A 8 -7.76 -9.99 2.11
C THR A 8 -8.42 -8.68 2.50
N THR A 9 -9.76 -8.65 2.52
CA THR A 9 -10.52 -7.44 2.86
C THR A 9 -10.47 -7.11 4.35
N VAL A 10 -10.42 -8.13 5.24
CA VAL A 10 -10.29 -7.91 6.69
C VAL A 10 -8.88 -7.45 7.05
N ARG A 11 -7.84 -7.92 6.35
CA ARG A 11 -6.47 -7.41 6.53
C ARG A 11 -6.40 -5.90 6.28
N GLU A 12 -7.00 -5.42 5.19
CA GLU A 12 -7.08 -3.98 4.91
C GLU A 12 -7.92 -3.24 5.97
N TYR A 13 -9.03 -3.85 6.40
CA TYR A 13 -9.85 -3.29 7.48
C TYR A 13 -9.06 -3.13 8.79
N LYS A 14 -8.27 -4.15 9.19
CA LYS A 14 -7.41 -4.09 10.38
C LYS A 14 -6.42 -2.91 10.28
N LEU A 15 -5.76 -2.72 9.13
CA LEU A 15 -4.86 -1.58 8.89
C LEU A 15 -5.59 -0.24 9.04
N PHE A 16 -6.80 -0.13 8.50
CA PHE A 16 -7.63 1.07 8.63
C PHE A 16 -7.99 1.38 10.09
N THR A 17 -8.43 0.38 10.86
CA THR A 17 -8.85 0.57 12.26
C THR A 17 -7.72 1.04 13.18
N GLN A 18 -6.46 0.74 12.84
CA GLN A 18 -5.28 1.23 13.57
C GLN A 18 -5.11 2.75 13.42
N GLN A 19 -5.50 3.32 12.28
CA GLN A 19 -5.38 4.75 12.00
C GLN A 19 -6.54 5.57 12.56
N LEU A 20 -7.71 4.96 12.78
CA LEU A 20 -8.90 5.57 13.36
C LEU A 20 -9.42 4.75 14.55
N PRO A 21 -8.74 4.79 15.71
CA PRO A 21 -9.12 4.01 16.87
C PRO A 21 -10.41 4.54 17.51
N ILE A 22 -11.24 3.62 17.99
CA ILE A 22 -12.43 3.93 18.80
C ILE A 22 -12.19 3.42 20.21
N ASN A 23 -12.33 4.31 21.20
CA ASN A 23 -12.41 3.88 22.59
C ASN A 23 -13.87 3.54 22.93
N TYR A 24 -14.25 2.28 22.74
CA TYR A 24 -15.61 1.82 23.00
C TYR A 24 -16.07 2.05 24.45
N SER A 25 -15.16 2.00 25.44
CA SER A 25 -15.55 2.25 26.84
C SER A 25 -16.02 3.69 27.05
N LYS A 26 -15.35 4.64 26.40
CA LYS A 26 -15.68 6.07 26.44
C LYS A 26 -16.89 6.42 25.57
N ALA A 27 -16.98 5.82 24.38
CA ALA A 27 -18.12 6.02 23.49
C ALA A 27 -19.42 5.50 24.12
N MET A 28 -19.39 4.35 24.80
CA MET A 28 -20.57 3.78 25.46
C MET A 28 -20.98 4.54 26.73
N SER A 29 -20.12 5.42 27.29
CA SER A 29 -20.49 6.33 28.38
C SER A 29 -21.11 7.65 27.90
N GLY A 30 -21.33 7.81 26.58
CA GLY A 30 -21.94 9.00 25.99
C GLY A 30 -20.98 10.17 25.74
N ASP A 31 -19.67 10.01 26.01
CA ASP A 31 -18.65 11.00 25.70
C ASP A 31 -18.09 10.74 24.29
N PHE A 32 -18.80 11.28 23.30
CA PHE A 32 -18.44 11.15 21.89
C PHE A 32 -17.58 12.33 21.43
N SER A 33 -16.37 12.03 20.97
CA SER A 33 -15.55 12.99 20.23
C SER A 33 -15.88 12.97 18.74
N ASP A 34 -15.58 14.05 18.02
CA ASP A 34 -15.69 14.11 16.56
C ASP A 34 -14.90 12.97 15.88
N SER A 35 -13.74 12.62 16.44
CA SER A 35 -12.96 11.48 15.96
C SER A 35 -13.68 10.14 16.13
N THR A 36 -14.42 9.96 17.23
CA THR A 36 -15.24 8.76 17.48
C THR A 36 -16.41 8.70 16.49
N TYR A 37 -17.06 9.84 16.24
CA TYR A 37 -18.12 9.94 15.23
C TYR A 37 -17.62 9.50 13.86
N VAL A 38 -16.55 10.12 13.35
CA VAL A 38 -15.98 9.81 12.02
C VAL A 38 -15.55 8.34 11.93
N ALA A 39 -14.87 7.83 12.96
CA ALA A 39 -14.42 6.45 12.98
C ALA A 39 -15.60 5.45 12.97
N ALA A 40 -16.62 5.67 13.82
CA ALA A 40 -17.78 4.78 13.92
C ALA A 40 -18.60 4.77 12.63
N GLN A 41 -18.88 5.95 12.06
CA GLN A 41 -19.61 6.05 10.79
C GLN A 41 -18.85 5.40 9.63
N THR A 42 -17.53 5.59 9.57
CA THR A 42 -16.71 4.97 8.52
C THR A 42 -16.65 3.45 8.66
N ARG A 43 -16.46 2.94 9.87
CA ARG A 43 -16.48 1.50 10.14
C ARG A 43 -17.84 0.89 9.79
N LEU A 44 -18.94 1.58 10.09
CA LEU A 44 -20.28 1.14 9.69
C LEU A 44 -20.36 0.91 8.16
N MET A 45 -19.92 1.89 7.37
CA MET A 45 -19.91 1.77 5.90
C MET A 45 -19.04 0.60 5.42
N LEU A 46 -17.87 0.40 6.02
CA LEU A 46 -16.95 -0.67 5.65
C LEU A 46 -17.47 -2.06 6.04
N LEU A 47 -18.04 -2.19 7.24
CA LEU A 47 -18.56 -3.46 7.77
C LEU A 47 -19.84 -3.92 7.06
N ARG A 48 -20.56 -3.02 6.40
CA ARG A 48 -21.76 -3.33 5.59
C ARG A 48 -21.59 -4.55 4.68
N LYS A 49 -20.40 -4.72 4.08
CA LYS A 49 -20.11 -5.82 3.15
C LYS A 49 -20.19 -7.21 3.80
N TYR A 50 -20.11 -7.28 5.12
CA TYR A 50 -20.15 -8.50 5.92
C TYR A 50 -21.54 -8.79 6.52
N THR A 51 -22.40 -7.78 6.63
CA THR A 51 -23.68 -7.85 7.37
C THR A 51 -24.94 -7.80 6.51
N ARG A 52 -24.83 -7.40 5.25
CA ARG A 52 -25.98 -7.30 4.34
C ARG A 52 -25.79 -8.21 3.12
N ASN A 53 -26.84 -8.98 2.81
CA ASN A 53 -26.97 -9.70 1.53
C ASN A 53 -27.14 -8.68 0.39
N GLY A 54 -26.04 -8.29 -0.23
CA GLY A 54 -26.00 -7.40 -1.38
C GLY A 54 -25.34 -8.06 -2.59
N ARG A 55 -24.91 -7.27 -3.59
CA ARG A 55 -24.13 -7.76 -4.74
C ARG A 55 -22.74 -8.32 -4.37
N GLY A 56 -22.34 -8.25 -3.10
CA GLY A 56 -21.06 -8.76 -2.60
C GLY A 56 -21.16 -10.22 -2.11
N SER A 57 -20.08 -10.99 -2.26
CA SER A 57 -20.00 -12.41 -1.91
C SER A 57 -19.53 -12.70 -0.48
N LEU A 58 -19.50 -11.68 0.39
CA LEU A 58 -18.82 -11.70 1.70
C LEU A 58 -19.76 -11.63 2.92
N TYR A 59 -21.05 -11.90 2.74
CA TYR A 59 -21.97 -11.99 3.88
C TYR A 59 -21.49 -13.06 4.87
N LEU A 60 -21.41 -12.74 6.17
CA LEU A 60 -20.76 -13.61 7.16
C LEU A 60 -21.39 -14.99 7.23
N ALA A 61 -22.71 -15.13 7.13
CA ALA A 61 -23.35 -16.44 7.16
C ALA A 61 -22.93 -17.32 5.96
N ASP A 62 -22.73 -16.71 4.78
CA ASP A 62 -22.23 -17.42 3.59
C ASP A 62 -20.77 -17.83 3.76
N ILE A 63 -19.96 -16.95 4.35
CA ILE A 63 -18.55 -17.22 4.66
C ILE A 63 -18.43 -18.36 5.67
N VAL A 64 -19.25 -18.38 6.71
CA VAL A 64 -19.30 -19.44 7.71
C VAL A 64 -19.77 -20.76 7.11
N THR A 65 -20.80 -20.73 6.25
CA THR A 65 -21.26 -21.91 5.51
C THR A 65 -20.13 -22.52 4.69
N GLU A 66 -19.34 -21.69 4.00
CA GLU A 66 -18.17 -22.14 3.25
C GLU A 66 -17.04 -22.64 4.16
N ALA A 67 -16.83 -21.99 5.31
CA ALA A 67 -15.86 -22.40 6.31
C ALA A 67 -16.18 -23.79 6.89
N ILE A 68 -17.45 -24.10 7.18
CA ILE A 68 -17.87 -25.41 7.68
C ILE A 68 -17.56 -26.51 6.66
N ARG A 69 -17.74 -26.23 5.36
CA ARG A 69 -17.39 -27.18 4.29
C ARG A 69 -15.89 -27.44 4.22
N ARG A 70 -15.07 -26.40 4.38
CA ARG A 70 -13.59 -26.51 4.30
C ARG A 70 -12.97 -27.08 5.58
N PHE A 71 -13.56 -26.78 6.73
CA PHE A 71 -13.05 -27.15 8.06
C PHE A 71 -14.12 -27.93 8.85
N PRO A 72 -14.50 -29.15 8.41
CA PRO A 72 -15.58 -29.90 9.05
C PRO A 72 -15.32 -30.23 10.54
N GLY A 73 -14.05 -30.37 10.93
CA GLY A 73 -13.63 -30.56 12.33
C GLY A 73 -13.94 -29.37 13.27
N HIS A 74 -14.23 -28.19 12.72
CA HIS A 74 -14.58 -26.97 13.46
C HIS A 74 -16.06 -26.60 13.31
N SER A 75 -16.89 -27.50 12.80
CA SER A 75 -18.31 -27.23 12.49
C SER A 75 -19.12 -26.74 13.69
N VAL A 76 -18.86 -27.26 14.90
CA VAL A 76 -19.54 -26.83 16.13
C VAL A 76 -19.23 -25.37 16.43
N TYR A 77 -17.95 -25.01 16.52
CA TYR A 77 -17.50 -23.63 16.76
C TYR A 77 -18.05 -22.66 15.70
N LEU A 78 -18.00 -23.04 14.42
CA LEU A 78 -18.49 -22.21 13.33
C LEU A 78 -20.03 -22.03 13.38
N SER A 79 -20.77 -23.06 13.79
CA SER A 79 -22.23 -22.96 13.97
C SER A 79 -22.60 -22.06 15.16
N GLU A 80 -21.84 -22.14 16.26
CA GLU A 80 -21.98 -21.23 17.41
C GLU A 80 -21.64 -19.78 17.04
N PHE A 81 -20.59 -19.58 16.23
CA PHE A 81 -20.26 -18.27 15.67
C PHE A 81 -21.42 -17.73 14.81
N GLN A 82 -22.01 -18.56 13.94
CA GLN A 82 -23.14 -18.15 13.11
C GLN A 82 -24.36 -17.72 13.95
N ALA A 83 -24.65 -18.45 15.03
CA ALA A 83 -25.71 -18.09 15.96
C ALA A 83 -25.45 -16.74 16.65
N ARG A 84 -24.22 -16.50 17.13
CA ARG A 84 -23.81 -15.21 17.70
C ARG A 84 -23.92 -14.07 16.69
N PHE A 85 -23.53 -14.30 15.44
CA PHE A 85 -23.68 -13.32 14.38
C PHE A 85 -25.15 -12.98 14.13
N GLN A 86 -26.02 -13.99 14.01
CA GLN A 86 -27.46 -13.75 13.82
C GLN A 86 -28.06 -12.98 15.01
N GLN A 87 -27.68 -13.34 16.23
CA GLN A 87 -28.12 -12.64 17.44
C GLN A 87 -27.67 -11.17 17.48
N SER A 88 -26.44 -10.88 17.04
CA SER A 88 -25.91 -9.50 16.98
C SER A 88 -26.63 -8.67 15.92
N CYS A 89 -27.04 -9.30 14.80
CA CYS A 89 -27.91 -8.66 13.82
C CYS A 89 -29.32 -8.42 14.38
N ASP A 90 -29.89 -9.39 15.11
CA ASP A 90 -31.26 -9.34 15.64
C ASP A 90 -31.33 -8.70 17.04
N GLN A 91 -30.34 -7.88 17.41
CA GLN A 91 -30.25 -7.30 18.74
C GLN A 91 -31.51 -6.50 19.09
N SER A 92 -32.10 -6.83 20.25
CA SER A 92 -33.30 -6.19 20.76
C SER A 92 -32.99 -4.81 21.32
N LEU A 93 -32.81 -3.83 20.45
CA LEU A 93 -32.78 -2.41 20.78
C LEU A 93 -33.92 -1.75 20.01
N ASN A 94 -34.86 -1.19 20.78
CA ASN A 94 -35.97 -0.40 20.26
C ASN A 94 -35.62 1.08 20.42
N HIS A 95 -35.61 1.79 19.31
CA HIS A 95 -35.29 3.20 19.21
C HIS A 95 -36.55 3.95 18.75
N ALA A 96 -37.09 4.82 19.61
CA ALA A 96 -38.27 5.61 19.28
C ALA A 96 -37.85 6.99 18.75
N LEU A 97 -38.40 7.36 17.59
CA LEU A 97 -38.23 8.69 17.00
C LEU A 97 -39.13 9.72 17.70
N ALA A 98 -38.90 11.02 17.44
CA ALA A 98 -39.69 12.11 18.02
C ALA A 98 -41.19 12.06 17.67
N ASP A 99 -41.55 11.42 16.55
CA ASP A 99 -42.93 11.22 16.10
C ASP A 99 -43.61 9.96 16.71
N GLY A 100 -42.89 9.22 17.56
CA GLY A 100 -43.37 7.98 18.19
C GLY A 100 -43.18 6.72 17.35
N THR A 101 -42.57 6.80 16.17
CA THR A 101 -42.22 5.62 15.37
C THR A 101 -41.14 4.82 16.06
N GLU A 102 -41.37 3.53 16.28
CA GLU A 102 -40.36 2.60 16.79
C GLU A 102 -39.52 2.01 15.66
N ARG A 103 -38.21 1.92 15.88
CA ARG A 103 -37.22 1.34 14.97
C ARG A 103 -36.40 0.30 15.71
N THR A 104 -36.09 -0.80 15.05
CA THR A 104 -35.06 -1.73 15.52
C THR A 104 -33.65 -1.13 15.35
N LEU A 105 -32.64 -1.77 15.95
CA LEU A 105 -31.24 -1.40 15.68
C LEU A 105 -30.92 -1.47 14.20
N ASN A 106 -31.24 -2.58 13.53
CA ASN A 106 -30.98 -2.79 12.11
C ASN A 106 -31.57 -1.68 11.24
N GLU A 107 -32.79 -1.29 11.55
CA GLU A 107 -33.51 -0.25 10.86
C GLU A 107 -32.89 1.15 11.07
N SER A 108 -32.48 1.46 12.31
CA SER A 108 -31.75 2.70 12.63
C SER A 108 -30.39 2.76 11.93
N ILE A 109 -29.70 1.61 11.85
CA ILE A 109 -28.45 1.47 11.11
C ILE A 109 -28.66 1.65 9.61
N ASP A 110 -29.72 1.07 9.03
CA ASP A 110 -30.02 1.23 7.61
C ASP A 110 -30.42 2.67 7.28
N ASP A 111 -31.20 3.32 8.14
CA ASP A 111 -31.54 4.74 7.98
C ASP A 111 -30.28 5.60 8.00
N THR A 112 -29.36 5.37 8.95
CA THR A 112 -28.07 6.07 9.02
C THR A 112 -27.21 5.80 7.78
N MET A 113 -27.00 4.54 7.44
CA MET A 113 -26.06 4.12 6.40
C MET A 113 -26.55 4.48 4.99
N TYR A 114 -27.82 4.20 4.67
CA TYR A 114 -28.37 4.47 3.35
C TYR A 114 -28.93 5.89 3.21
N GLY A 115 -29.49 6.44 4.28
CA GLY A 115 -29.95 7.83 4.31
C GLY A 115 -28.77 8.80 4.25
N LEU A 116 -27.89 8.79 5.25
CA LEU A 116 -26.82 9.81 5.33
C LEU A 116 -25.63 9.55 4.41
N HIS A 117 -25.18 8.30 4.29
CA HIS A 117 -23.85 8.03 3.72
C HIS A 117 -23.84 7.49 2.30
N LEU A 118 -24.79 6.64 1.92
CA LEU A 118 -24.71 5.90 0.64
C LEU A 118 -25.67 6.38 -0.46
N HIS A 119 -26.93 6.68 -0.15
CA HIS A 119 -27.97 6.82 -1.18
C HIS A 119 -28.82 8.09 -1.09
N ALA A 120 -28.73 8.89 -0.02
CA ALA A 120 -29.54 10.10 0.16
C ALA A 120 -31.05 9.84 -0.03
N ASP A 121 -31.53 8.74 0.53
CA ASP A 121 -32.94 8.30 0.47
C ASP A 121 -33.84 9.28 1.25
N GLU A 122 -34.80 9.90 0.55
CA GLU A 122 -35.66 10.97 1.09
C GLU A 122 -36.43 10.53 2.34
N GLU A 123 -37.04 9.34 2.32
CA GLU A 123 -37.81 8.84 3.46
C GLU A 123 -36.91 8.57 4.67
N ARG A 124 -35.70 8.03 4.43
CA ARG A 124 -34.70 7.80 5.49
C ARG A 124 -34.23 9.12 6.08
N ILE A 125 -33.97 10.13 5.24
CA ILE A 125 -33.57 11.47 5.70
C ILE A 125 -34.68 12.12 6.53
N HIS A 126 -35.94 11.98 6.14
CA HIS A 126 -37.06 12.49 6.95
C HIS A 126 -37.14 11.81 8.32
N ARG A 127 -36.91 10.49 8.40
CA ARG A 127 -36.82 9.78 9.69
C ARG A 127 -35.63 10.23 10.52
N ILE A 128 -34.45 10.41 9.90
CA ILE A 128 -33.26 10.92 10.58
C ILE A 128 -33.49 12.34 11.14
N ALA A 129 -34.29 13.16 10.45
CA ALA A 129 -34.65 14.49 10.95
C ALA A 129 -35.53 14.44 12.22
N GLN A 130 -36.23 13.32 12.47
CA GLN A 130 -36.98 13.05 13.71
C GLN A 130 -36.13 12.36 14.79
N ASP A 131 -34.84 12.17 14.54
CA ASP A 131 -33.93 11.40 15.40
C ASP A 131 -32.90 12.32 16.10
N ASN A 132 -32.41 11.89 17.26
CA ASN A 132 -31.31 12.54 17.97
C ASN A 132 -29.96 11.97 17.51
N GLU A 133 -29.02 12.86 17.16
CA GLU A 133 -27.70 12.46 16.68
C GLU A 133 -26.90 11.59 17.66
N LEU A 134 -26.98 11.87 18.98
CA LEU A 134 -26.24 11.10 19.98
C LEU A 134 -26.84 9.70 20.17
N LEU A 135 -28.17 9.57 20.11
CA LEU A 135 -28.85 8.27 20.18
C LEU A 135 -28.56 7.42 18.93
N ARG A 136 -28.57 8.06 17.76
CA ARG A 136 -28.16 7.44 16.50
C ARG A 136 -26.71 6.98 16.56
N LEU A 137 -25.81 7.83 17.05
CA LEU A 137 -24.39 7.48 17.19
C LEU A 137 -24.19 6.32 18.18
N TYR A 138 -24.95 6.28 19.27
CA TYR A 138 -24.95 5.15 20.19
C TYR A 138 -25.35 3.84 19.49
N CYS A 139 -26.40 3.86 18.66
CA CYS A 139 -26.80 2.71 17.84
C CYS A 139 -25.66 2.27 16.92
N VAL A 140 -25.02 3.22 16.21
CA VAL A 140 -23.90 2.94 15.31
C VAL A 140 -22.72 2.31 16.06
N VAL A 141 -22.30 2.91 17.18
CA VAL A 141 -21.17 2.41 17.97
C VAL A 141 -21.45 1.01 18.51
N THR A 142 -22.67 0.76 18.98
CA THR A 142 -23.10 -0.55 19.49
C THR A 142 -23.00 -1.60 18.38
N PHE A 143 -23.61 -1.34 17.23
CA PHE A 143 -23.56 -2.26 16.09
C PHE A 143 -22.14 -2.51 15.59
N VAL A 144 -21.35 -1.44 15.38
CA VAL A 144 -19.98 -1.55 14.88
C VAL A 144 -19.11 -2.36 15.83
N LYS A 145 -19.23 -2.16 17.15
CA LYS A 145 -18.47 -2.90 18.16
C LYS A 145 -18.69 -4.41 18.05
N GLU A 146 -19.94 -4.84 17.97
CA GLU A 146 -20.30 -6.25 17.95
C GLU A 146 -19.88 -6.93 16.64
N ILE A 147 -20.21 -6.31 15.51
CA ILE A 147 -19.89 -6.85 14.19
C ILE A 147 -18.38 -6.87 13.94
N GLU A 148 -17.66 -5.81 14.34
CA GLU A 148 -16.20 -5.77 14.21
C GLU A 148 -15.53 -6.92 14.96
N ALA A 149 -15.96 -7.18 16.20
CA ALA A 149 -15.42 -8.27 17.00
C ALA A 149 -15.59 -9.63 16.29
N LEU A 150 -16.76 -9.88 15.71
CA LEU A 150 -17.03 -11.11 14.95
C LEU A 150 -16.20 -11.23 13.68
N VAL A 151 -16.05 -10.13 12.92
CA VAL A 151 -15.25 -10.11 11.68
C VAL A 151 -13.78 -10.39 11.99
N ILE A 152 -13.24 -9.78 13.04
CA ILE A 152 -11.85 -10.00 13.48
C ILE A 152 -11.68 -11.43 13.98
N GLU A 153 -12.57 -11.92 14.85
CA GLU A 153 -12.54 -13.29 15.38
C GLU A 153 -12.51 -14.34 14.26
N LEU A 154 -13.36 -14.18 13.23
CA LEU A 154 -13.40 -15.10 12.10
C LEU A 154 -12.14 -15.02 11.23
N SER A 155 -11.56 -13.83 11.05
CA SER A 155 -10.28 -13.65 10.37
C SER A 155 -9.13 -14.31 11.14
N ASP A 156 -9.09 -14.17 12.45
CA ASP A 156 -8.06 -14.81 13.29
C ASP A 156 -8.20 -16.34 13.23
N PHE A 157 -9.43 -16.87 13.26
CA PHE A 157 -9.68 -18.30 13.04
C PHE A 157 -9.12 -18.78 11.69
N PHE A 158 -9.38 -18.05 10.61
CA PHE A 158 -8.89 -18.40 9.27
C PHE A 158 -7.36 -18.32 9.15
N GLU A 159 -6.72 -17.37 9.84
CA GLU A 159 -5.27 -17.22 9.87
C GLU A 159 -4.62 -18.44 10.55
N VAL A 160 -5.14 -18.83 11.73
CA VAL A 160 -4.68 -20.04 12.45
C VAL A 160 -4.89 -21.32 11.63
N ASN A 161 -5.95 -21.36 10.81
CA ASN A 161 -6.27 -22.51 9.94
C ASN A 161 -5.64 -22.42 8.54
N GLY A 162 -4.69 -21.51 8.31
CA GLY A 162 -3.89 -21.46 7.08
C GLY A 162 -4.65 -20.99 5.84
N VAL A 163 -5.69 -20.17 5.99
CA VAL A 163 -6.33 -19.48 4.86
C VAL A 163 -5.51 -18.23 4.52
N PRO A 164 -4.83 -18.19 3.37
CA PRO A 164 -4.02 -17.04 3.00
C PRO A 164 -4.89 -15.86 2.54
N CYS A 165 -4.32 -14.65 2.61
CA CYS A 165 -4.82 -13.54 1.80
C CYS A 165 -4.53 -13.82 0.31
N ILE A 166 -5.30 -13.20 -0.58
CA ILE A 166 -4.98 -13.19 -2.00
C ILE A 166 -3.64 -12.45 -2.15
N GLU A 167 -2.63 -13.20 -2.56
CA GLU A 167 -1.31 -12.65 -2.80
C GLU A 167 -1.32 -11.78 -4.07
N LYS A 168 -0.46 -10.75 -4.08
CA LYS A 168 -0.15 -10.07 -5.32
C LYS A 168 0.50 -11.11 -6.22
N ALA A 169 -0.13 -11.42 -7.36
CA ALA A 169 0.49 -12.32 -8.32
C ALA A 169 1.89 -11.79 -8.64
N HIS A 170 2.87 -12.69 -8.82
CA HIS A 170 4.14 -12.31 -9.42
C HIS A 170 3.84 -11.83 -10.84
N HIS A 171 3.62 -10.54 -10.99
CA HIS A 171 3.22 -9.97 -12.26
C HIS A 171 4.39 -10.10 -13.24
N LEU A 172 4.07 -10.56 -14.45
CA LEU A 172 5.01 -10.59 -15.57
C LEU A 172 5.32 -9.18 -16.08
N ARG A 173 4.55 -8.17 -15.63
CA ARG A 173 4.64 -6.77 -16.07
C ARG A 173 4.51 -5.82 -14.87
N ALA A 174 5.23 -4.72 -14.90
CA ALA A 174 5.22 -3.69 -13.89
C ALA A 174 3.90 -2.89 -13.92
N PRO A 175 3.31 -2.56 -12.76
CA PRO A 175 2.26 -1.56 -12.69
C PRO A 175 2.84 -0.16 -12.92
N VAL A 176 2.18 0.64 -13.76
CA VAL A 176 2.63 1.98 -14.13
C VAL A 176 1.44 2.93 -14.09
N ILE A 177 1.64 4.15 -13.57
CA ILE A 177 0.69 5.25 -13.70
C ILE A 177 1.25 6.23 -14.73
N HIS A 178 0.53 6.43 -15.83
CA HIS A 178 0.84 7.45 -16.82
C HIS A 178 0.24 8.80 -16.36
N LEU A 179 1.08 9.81 -16.14
CA LEU A 179 0.61 11.12 -15.65
C LEU A 179 0.12 12.04 -16.77
N GLU A 180 0.39 11.66 -18.02
CA GLU A 180 -0.04 12.37 -19.22
C GLU A 180 -0.97 11.45 -20.02
N SER A 181 -2.08 12.01 -20.53
CA SER A 181 -2.97 11.30 -21.45
C SER A 181 -2.32 11.24 -22.82
N GLN A 182 -1.56 10.19 -23.10
CA GLN A 182 -1.06 9.89 -24.45
C GLN A 182 -1.81 8.71 -25.07
N ASP A 183 -1.91 8.72 -26.39
CA ASP A 183 -2.44 7.61 -27.18
C ASP A 183 -1.57 6.36 -26.95
N SER A 184 -2.22 5.19 -26.87
CA SER A 184 -1.63 3.90 -26.48
C SER A 184 -0.45 3.40 -27.35
N ASP A 185 -0.18 4.05 -28.47
CA ASP A 185 0.81 3.63 -29.48
C ASP A 185 2.27 3.85 -29.04
N ALA A 186 2.49 4.43 -27.86
CA ALA A 186 3.82 4.74 -27.34
C ALA A 186 4.40 3.65 -26.39
N GLN A 187 3.78 2.47 -26.27
CA GLN A 187 4.29 1.35 -25.45
C GLN A 187 5.11 0.36 -26.29
N ASN A 188 6.33 0.75 -26.68
CA ASN A 188 7.19 0.00 -27.60
C ASN A 188 8.42 -0.61 -26.92
N VAL A 189 8.36 -0.86 -25.61
CA VAL A 189 9.41 -1.59 -24.87
C VAL A 189 9.13 -3.09 -24.98
N THR A 190 9.93 -3.80 -25.77
CA THR A 190 9.79 -5.24 -26.03
C THR A 190 10.97 -6.05 -25.51
N GLY A 191 12.16 -5.46 -25.49
CA GLY A 191 13.40 -6.10 -25.05
C GLY A 191 13.45 -6.34 -23.54
N SER A 192 12.65 -5.61 -22.75
CA SER A 192 12.47 -5.82 -21.32
C SER A 192 10.98 -6.07 -20.98
N PRO A 193 10.47 -7.32 -21.10
CA PRO A 193 9.03 -7.62 -21.02
C PRO A 193 8.35 -7.20 -19.72
N PHE A 194 9.09 -7.15 -18.61
CA PHE A 194 8.56 -6.64 -17.34
C PHE A 194 8.16 -5.17 -17.43
N TRP A 195 8.87 -4.38 -18.23
CA TRP A 195 8.65 -2.94 -18.37
C TRP A 195 7.80 -2.55 -19.59
N CYS A 196 7.16 -3.51 -20.27
CA CYS A 196 6.40 -3.23 -21.49
C CYS A 196 5.19 -2.29 -21.31
N ASN A 197 4.76 -2.04 -20.07
CA ASN A 197 3.68 -1.08 -19.76
C ASN A 197 4.17 0.38 -19.70
N LEU A 198 5.49 0.62 -19.80
CA LEU A 198 6.04 1.97 -19.91
C LEU A 198 5.72 2.56 -21.28
N ILE A 199 5.37 3.83 -21.29
CA ILE A 199 5.44 4.67 -22.47
C ILE A 199 6.92 4.95 -22.75
N GLY A 200 7.43 4.36 -23.82
CA GLY A 200 8.85 4.25 -24.11
C GLY A 200 9.14 3.35 -25.31
N SER A 201 10.41 3.24 -25.66
CA SER A 201 10.89 2.42 -26.76
C SER A 201 12.21 1.73 -26.41
N ASP A 202 12.46 0.57 -27.01
CA ASP A 202 13.76 -0.11 -26.86
C ASP A 202 14.91 0.75 -27.43
N MET A 203 16.06 0.74 -26.75
CA MET A 203 17.23 1.49 -27.19
C MET A 203 17.87 0.85 -28.42
N THR A 204 17.97 1.61 -29.51
CA THR A 204 18.80 1.30 -30.68
C THR A 204 20.20 1.92 -30.55
N GLU A 205 21.17 1.51 -31.38
CA GLU A 205 22.51 2.15 -31.44
C GLU A 205 22.43 3.66 -31.76
N GLU A 206 21.52 4.05 -32.66
CA GLU A 206 21.26 5.45 -33.00
C GLU A 206 20.73 6.22 -31.79
N SER A 207 19.74 5.65 -31.09
CA SER A 207 19.17 6.25 -29.88
C SER A 207 20.20 6.36 -28.75
N THR A 208 21.11 5.39 -28.63
CA THR A 208 22.21 5.40 -27.67
C THR A 208 23.12 6.59 -27.92
N THR A 209 23.52 6.78 -29.18
CA THR A 209 24.36 7.91 -29.59
C THR A 209 23.64 9.24 -29.34
N ALA A 210 22.35 9.33 -29.63
CA ALA A 210 21.54 10.53 -29.39
C ALA A 210 21.42 10.85 -27.90
N VAL A 211 21.17 9.85 -27.05
CA VAL A 211 21.12 10.00 -25.59
C VAL A 211 22.47 10.47 -25.05
N PHE A 212 23.58 9.83 -25.43
CA PHE A 212 24.91 10.26 -24.99
C PHE A 212 25.27 11.67 -25.48
N THR A 213 24.93 12.03 -26.72
CA THR A 213 25.14 13.38 -27.24
C THR A 213 24.34 14.41 -26.46
N THR A 214 23.10 14.08 -26.11
CA THR A 214 22.23 14.94 -25.29
C THR A 214 22.79 15.09 -23.88
N LEU A 215 23.21 13.99 -23.25
CA LEU A 215 23.83 14.00 -21.92
C LEU A 215 25.12 14.83 -21.92
N LEU A 216 25.97 14.74 -22.94
CA LEU A 216 27.18 15.57 -23.06
C LEU A 216 26.87 17.07 -23.10
N GLY A 217 25.75 17.46 -23.70
CA GLY A 217 25.31 18.86 -23.76
C GLY A 217 24.59 19.36 -22.51
N GLN A 218 23.95 18.46 -21.76
CA GLN A 218 23.13 18.82 -20.59
C GLN A 218 23.86 18.66 -19.25
N TYR A 219 24.70 17.64 -19.13
CA TYR A 219 25.37 17.33 -17.87
C TYR A 219 26.52 18.28 -17.60
N THR A 220 26.49 18.87 -16.41
CA THR A 220 27.64 19.51 -15.79
C THR A 220 28.69 18.46 -15.39
N PHE A 221 29.91 18.92 -15.10
CA PHE A 221 30.97 18.05 -14.55
C PHE A 221 30.52 17.32 -13.27
N GLU A 222 29.75 18.00 -12.43
CA GLU A 222 29.20 17.46 -11.18
C GLU A 222 28.19 16.32 -11.44
N GLU A 223 27.33 16.45 -12.45
CA GLU A 223 26.38 15.40 -12.85
C GLU A 223 27.09 14.20 -13.48
N TRP A 224 28.15 14.42 -14.26
CA TRP A 224 29.01 13.34 -14.74
C TRP A 224 29.68 12.59 -13.61
N GLN A 225 30.19 13.31 -12.60
CA GLN A 225 30.78 12.70 -11.40
C GLN A 225 29.74 11.85 -10.66
N LEU A 226 28.55 12.39 -10.41
CA LEU A 226 27.45 11.67 -9.76
C LEU A 226 27.11 10.36 -10.46
N TRP A 227 26.88 10.42 -11.77
CA TRP A 227 26.52 9.26 -12.57
C TRP A 227 27.67 8.25 -12.63
N ALA A 228 28.91 8.71 -12.81
CA ALA A 228 30.09 7.85 -12.84
C ALA A 228 30.34 7.15 -11.49
N THR A 229 30.18 7.86 -10.36
CA THR A 229 30.31 7.27 -9.02
C THR A 229 29.28 6.16 -8.80
N ALA A 230 28.02 6.39 -9.18
CA ALA A 230 26.97 5.37 -9.07
C ALA A 230 27.21 4.19 -10.00
N CYS A 231 27.69 4.44 -11.23
CA CYS A 231 28.04 3.41 -12.20
C CYS A 231 29.19 2.53 -11.68
N ALA A 232 30.28 3.14 -11.20
CA ALA A 232 31.41 2.42 -10.64
C ALA A 232 31.00 1.59 -9.42
N PHE A 233 30.14 2.13 -8.56
CA PHE A 233 29.65 1.44 -7.38
C PHE A 233 28.84 0.19 -7.76
N THR A 234 27.86 0.31 -8.66
CA THR A 234 27.04 -0.84 -9.09
C THR A 234 27.85 -1.88 -9.87
N GLN A 235 28.84 -1.45 -10.65
CA GLN A 235 29.78 -2.35 -11.32
C GLN A 235 30.63 -3.16 -10.32
N LEU A 236 31.15 -2.54 -9.26
CA LEU A 236 31.88 -3.27 -8.23
C LEU A 236 30.98 -4.27 -7.49
N LEU A 237 29.71 -3.92 -7.22
CA LEU A 237 28.75 -4.84 -6.61
C LEU A 237 28.41 -6.05 -7.51
N ALA A 238 28.48 -5.87 -8.83
CA ALA A 238 28.23 -6.95 -9.79
C ALA A 238 29.37 -7.98 -9.87
N GLN A 239 30.60 -7.59 -9.53
CA GLN A 239 31.78 -8.44 -9.66
C GLN A 239 31.77 -9.62 -8.68
N GLU A 240 32.41 -10.73 -9.05
CA GLU A 240 32.66 -11.86 -8.13
C GLU A 240 33.68 -11.50 -7.06
N GLN A 241 34.72 -10.77 -7.44
CA GLN A 241 35.75 -10.22 -6.57
C GLN A 241 35.90 -8.74 -6.89
N PHE A 242 35.77 -7.88 -5.89
CA PHE A 242 35.90 -6.43 -6.04
C PHE A 242 37.00 -5.90 -5.11
N SER A 243 37.57 -4.75 -5.47
CA SER A 243 38.55 -4.08 -4.64
C SER A 243 37.86 -3.34 -3.49
N TYR A 244 38.14 -3.77 -2.26
CA TYR A 244 37.62 -3.11 -1.06
C TYR A 244 38.06 -1.65 -0.95
N ASP A 245 39.29 -1.34 -1.36
CA ASP A 245 39.82 0.02 -1.36
C ASP A 245 39.14 0.92 -2.39
N GLU A 246 38.76 0.38 -3.55
CA GLU A 246 37.98 1.12 -4.54
C GLU A 246 36.57 1.39 -4.04
N MET A 247 35.90 0.38 -3.46
CA MET A 247 34.57 0.53 -2.88
C MET A 247 34.55 1.61 -1.79
N LYS A 248 35.57 1.61 -0.91
CA LYS A 248 35.75 2.62 0.14
C LYS A 248 35.88 4.04 -0.39
N ARG A 249 36.47 4.23 -1.57
CA ARG A 249 36.61 5.56 -2.18
C ARG A 249 35.27 6.09 -2.71
N LEU A 250 34.38 5.19 -3.12
CA LEU A 250 33.08 5.56 -3.69
C LEU A 250 32.03 5.84 -2.62
N VAL A 251 32.12 5.22 -1.45
CA VAL A 251 31.16 5.45 -0.35
C VAL A 251 31.54 6.61 0.55
N PHE A 252 30.52 7.21 1.16
CA PHE A 252 30.70 8.32 2.09
C PHE A 252 31.38 7.82 3.37
N GLU A 253 32.54 8.40 3.69
CA GLU A 253 33.44 7.89 4.75
C GLU A 253 32.74 7.70 6.09
N PRO A 254 31.91 8.66 6.57
CA PRO A 254 31.19 8.50 7.84
C PRO A 254 30.24 7.30 7.91
N THR A 255 29.80 6.74 6.77
CA THR A 255 28.92 5.56 6.75
C THR A 255 29.65 4.25 6.49
N ILE A 256 30.97 4.24 6.26
CA ILE A 256 31.75 3.02 5.94
C ILE A 256 31.49 1.89 6.95
N TYR A 257 31.43 2.20 8.24
CA TYR A 257 31.17 1.19 9.28
C TYR A 257 29.81 0.49 9.12
N ASN A 258 28.79 1.18 8.60
CA ASN A 258 27.47 0.62 8.37
C ASN A 258 27.45 -0.37 7.19
N TRP A 259 28.40 -0.23 6.26
CA TRP A 259 28.55 -1.14 5.13
C TRP A 259 29.32 -2.42 5.47
N GLY A 260 30.10 -2.41 6.56
CA GLY A 260 30.94 -3.55 6.97
C GLY A 260 31.98 -3.92 5.92
N ASP A 261 31.90 -5.15 5.43
CA ASP A 261 32.74 -5.70 4.36
C ASP A 261 32.05 -5.63 2.97
N PHE A 262 30.91 -4.95 2.88
CA PHE A 262 30.03 -4.86 1.71
C PHE A 262 29.37 -6.18 1.26
N SER A 263 29.56 -7.30 1.98
CA SER A 263 28.98 -8.59 1.61
C SER A 263 27.45 -8.54 1.49
N VAL A 264 26.79 -7.83 2.42
CA VAL A 264 25.34 -7.61 2.42
C VAL A 264 24.91 -6.81 1.20
N ALA A 265 25.64 -5.74 0.85
CA ALA A 265 25.32 -4.91 -0.31
C ALA A 265 25.50 -5.68 -1.62
N VAL A 266 26.55 -6.50 -1.72
CA VAL A 266 26.79 -7.38 -2.86
C VAL A 266 25.68 -8.42 -3.00
N ALA A 267 25.33 -9.12 -1.92
CA ALA A 267 24.24 -10.09 -1.93
C ALA A 267 22.91 -9.43 -2.31
N TYR A 268 22.65 -8.23 -1.79
CA TYR A 268 21.44 -7.47 -2.10
C TYR A 268 21.39 -7.05 -3.59
N TYR A 269 22.47 -6.53 -4.16
CA TYR A 269 22.54 -6.17 -5.58
C TYR A 269 22.40 -7.39 -6.50
N LYS A 270 23.08 -8.50 -6.17
CA LYS A 270 23.00 -9.75 -6.94
C LYS A 270 21.62 -10.42 -6.88
N ALA A 271 20.80 -10.10 -5.88
CA ALA A 271 19.41 -10.53 -5.81
C ALA A 271 18.49 -9.75 -6.76
N ILE A 272 18.93 -8.61 -7.29
CA ILE A 272 18.18 -7.83 -8.28
C ILE A 272 18.32 -8.53 -9.64
N PRO A 273 17.23 -9.03 -10.25
CA PRO A 273 17.31 -9.65 -11.57
C PRO A 273 17.66 -8.59 -12.61
N SER A 274 18.62 -8.85 -13.49
CA SER A 274 19.02 -7.99 -14.63
C SER A 274 18.96 -6.48 -14.32
N PRO A 275 19.83 -5.94 -13.44
CA PRO A 275 19.75 -4.56 -12.99
C PRO A 275 20.16 -3.58 -14.10
N GLY A 276 19.30 -2.61 -14.42
CA GLY A 276 19.58 -1.50 -15.33
C GLY A 276 19.63 -0.16 -14.62
N MET A 277 20.69 0.64 -14.82
CA MET A 277 20.84 1.94 -14.17
C MET A 277 20.31 3.08 -15.04
N SER A 278 19.56 3.99 -14.42
CA SER A 278 19.02 5.18 -15.09
C SER A 278 20.10 6.24 -15.35
N THR A 279 19.91 6.99 -16.44
CA THR A 279 20.65 8.22 -16.75
C THR A 279 19.98 9.47 -16.18
N VAL A 280 18.94 9.34 -15.35
CA VAL A 280 18.25 10.51 -14.76
C VAL A 280 18.67 10.68 -13.30
N ILE A 281 19.31 11.82 -13.01
CA ILE A 281 19.69 12.23 -11.65
C ILE A 281 18.55 13.06 -11.05
N ARG A 282 18.10 12.66 -9.86
CA ARG A 282 17.07 13.40 -9.09
C ARG A 282 17.72 14.00 -7.84
N TYR A 283 17.38 15.22 -7.49
CA TYR A 283 17.89 15.88 -6.29
C TYR A 283 16.81 15.98 -5.21
N ASN A 284 17.23 16.06 -3.95
CA ASN A 284 16.35 16.59 -2.90
C ASN A 284 16.22 18.12 -3.02
N LYS A 285 15.40 18.73 -2.16
CA LYS A 285 15.12 20.18 -2.24
C LYS A 285 16.37 21.04 -2.00
N GLN A 286 17.27 20.58 -1.13
CA GLN A 286 18.48 21.27 -0.72
C GLN A 286 19.63 21.07 -1.72
N ARG A 287 19.52 20.10 -2.64
CA ARG A 287 20.55 19.67 -3.59
C ARG A 287 21.87 19.24 -2.94
N ASP A 288 21.79 18.75 -1.71
CA ASP A 288 22.90 18.09 -1.00
C ASP A 288 22.81 16.55 -1.08
N ALA A 289 21.70 16.03 -1.58
CA ALA A 289 21.49 14.62 -1.90
C ALA A 289 21.03 14.43 -3.36
N ALA A 290 21.53 13.37 -3.98
CA ALA A 290 21.17 12.95 -5.33
C ALA A 290 20.76 11.47 -5.35
N TYR A 291 19.87 11.13 -6.27
CA TYR A 291 19.23 9.82 -6.37
C TYR A 291 19.29 9.34 -7.82
N ILE A 292 19.84 8.15 -8.01
CA ILE A 292 19.88 7.46 -9.30
C ILE A 292 19.15 6.12 -9.14
N ASN A 293 18.21 5.86 -10.04
CA ASN A 293 17.39 4.65 -9.98
C ASN A 293 18.12 3.48 -10.64
N VAL A 294 17.95 2.29 -10.03
CA VAL A 294 18.30 0.99 -10.58
C VAL A 294 17.01 0.19 -10.73
N PHE A 295 16.70 -0.17 -11.97
CA PHE A 295 15.51 -0.91 -12.36
C PHE A 295 15.83 -2.41 -12.38
N PRO A 296 15.03 -3.29 -11.75
CA PRO A 296 15.13 -4.73 -11.98
C PRO A 296 14.59 -5.13 -13.35
N ARG A 297 14.96 -6.30 -13.86
CA ARG A 297 14.42 -6.93 -15.08
C ARG A 297 14.55 -6.03 -16.31
N VAL A 298 15.76 -5.48 -16.48
CA VAL A 298 16.17 -4.74 -17.67
C VAL A 298 17.08 -5.67 -18.48
N GLU A 299 16.47 -6.51 -19.31
CA GLU A 299 17.21 -7.41 -20.21
C GLU A 299 17.84 -6.64 -21.38
N GLU A 300 17.12 -5.65 -21.91
CA GLU A 300 17.59 -4.70 -22.92
C GLU A 300 17.28 -3.26 -22.49
N GLY A 301 18.17 -2.32 -22.82
CA GLY A 301 17.98 -0.91 -22.50
C GLY A 301 16.76 -0.31 -23.21
N PHE A 302 16.08 0.63 -22.55
CA PHE A 302 14.92 1.31 -23.11
C PHE A 302 14.92 2.80 -22.71
N ILE A 303 14.22 3.60 -23.49
CA ILE A 303 13.97 5.02 -23.27
C ILE A 303 12.57 5.19 -22.71
N VAL A 304 12.41 6.13 -21.77
CA VAL A 304 11.12 6.51 -21.19
C VAL A 304 10.76 7.89 -21.73
N ASP A 305 9.66 7.98 -22.47
CA ASP A 305 9.33 9.16 -23.27
C ASP A 305 8.40 10.14 -22.55
N SER A 306 7.81 9.73 -21.41
CA SER A 306 6.86 10.56 -20.65
C SER A 306 6.97 10.38 -19.14
N THR A 307 6.42 11.35 -18.40
CA THR A 307 6.41 11.31 -16.94
C THR A 307 5.46 10.23 -16.43
N GLN A 308 6.01 9.23 -15.75
CA GLN A 308 5.26 8.05 -15.29
C GLN A 308 5.68 7.68 -13.86
N LEU A 309 4.74 7.16 -13.08
CA LEU A 309 5.04 6.59 -11.77
C LEU A 309 5.20 5.08 -11.89
N VAL A 310 6.30 4.58 -11.33
CA VAL A 310 6.66 3.17 -11.29
C VAL A 310 6.91 2.74 -9.83
N SER A 311 6.63 1.48 -9.52
CA SER A 311 7.04 0.85 -8.26
C SER A 311 8.27 -0.03 -8.46
N ASP A 312 8.77 -0.61 -7.37
CA ASP A 312 9.76 -1.69 -7.39
C ASP A 312 11.12 -1.29 -8.00
N ILE A 313 11.49 -0.03 -7.81
CA ILE A 313 12.78 0.55 -8.17
C ILE A 313 13.72 0.63 -6.96
N TYR A 314 14.99 0.39 -7.19
CA TYR A 314 16.05 0.58 -6.21
C TYR A 314 16.72 1.93 -6.45
N VAL A 315 17.32 2.50 -5.41
CA VAL A 315 17.91 3.84 -5.44
C VAL A 315 19.32 3.78 -4.89
N VAL A 316 20.27 4.29 -5.68
CA VAL A 316 21.59 4.70 -5.18
C VAL A 316 21.45 6.13 -4.69
N THR A 317 21.65 6.33 -3.39
CA THR A 317 21.63 7.66 -2.76
C THR A 317 23.05 8.16 -2.65
N LEU A 318 23.33 9.35 -3.19
CA LEU A 318 24.62 10.01 -3.12
C LEU A 318 24.51 11.31 -2.32
N VAL A 319 25.55 11.64 -1.58
CA VAL A 319 25.69 12.89 -0.83
C VAL A 319 26.97 13.60 -1.20
N LYS A 320 26.96 14.93 -1.09
CA LYS A 320 28.16 15.75 -1.32
C LYS A 320 29.03 15.74 -0.08
N ASP A 321 30.21 15.13 -0.18
CA ASP A 321 31.24 15.23 0.85
C ASP A 321 31.84 16.63 0.83
N GLN A 322 31.43 17.48 1.77
CA GLN A 322 31.90 18.86 1.90
C GLN A 322 33.42 18.98 2.09
N ARG A 323 34.08 17.95 2.65
CA ARG A 323 35.53 17.98 2.91
C ARG A 323 36.34 17.79 1.64
N LEU A 324 35.83 16.94 0.74
CA LEU A 324 36.53 16.56 -0.50
C LEU A 324 35.97 17.27 -1.74
N GLY A 325 34.76 17.85 -1.63
CA GLY A 325 34.06 18.46 -2.76
C GLY A 325 33.54 17.43 -3.76
N GLU A 326 33.37 16.17 -3.34
CA GLU A 326 33.03 15.04 -4.21
C GLU A 326 31.68 14.40 -3.81
N TRP A 327 30.99 13.82 -4.78
CA TRP A 327 29.79 13.03 -4.52
C TRP A 327 30.12 11.58 -4.22
N ARG A 328 29.56 11.06 -3.12
CA ARG A 328 29.81 9.71 -2.62
C ARG A 328 28.53 8.97 -2.28
N VAL A 329 28.55 7.66 -2.44
CA VAL A 329 27.41 6.78 -2.14
C VAL A 329 27.17 6.74 -0.64
N PHE A 330 25.97 7.16 -0.25
CA PHE A 330 25.51 7.16 1.14
C PHE A 330 24.74 5.88 1.48
N ALA A 331 23.85 5.44 0.59
CA ALA A 331 22.98 4.28 0.80
C ALA A 331 22.55 3.65 -0.53
N PHE A 332 22.15 2.37 -0.48
CA PHE A 332 21.58 1.63 -1.61
C PHE A 332 20.35 0.84 -1.18
N GLY A 333 19.28 0.87 -1.99
CA GLY A 333 18.02 0.17 -1.72
C GLY A 333 16.84 1.12 -1.85
N GLY A 334 16.21 1.49 -0.74
CA GLY A 334 15.15 2.51 -0.74
C GLY A 334 15.70 3.94 -0.83
N ARG A 335 14.85 4.90 -1.19
CA ARG A 335 15.18 6.32 -1.07
C ARG A 335 15.34 6.68 0.41
N VAL A 336 16.50 7.22 0.78
CA VAL A 336 16.79 7.69 2.13
C VAL A 336 17.12 9.18 2.05
N GLU A 337 16.47 10.00 2.88
CA GLU A 337 16.93 11.37 3.08
C GLU A 337 18.12 11.32 4.05
N PRO A 338 19.32 11.78 3.64
CA PRO A 338 20.50 11.70 4.47
C PRO A 338 20.36 12.65 5.66
N PHE A 339 20.43 12.10 6.88
CA PHE A 339 20.64 12.89 8.08
C PHE A 339 22.14 12.92 8.36
N ILE A 340 22.78 14.05 8.04
CA ILE A 340 24.14 14.29 8.50
C ILE A 340 24.03 14.47 10.02
N ARG A 341 24.56 13.51 10.80
CA ARG A 341 24.78 13.73 12.23
C ARG A 341 25.92 14.74 12.34
N ASP A 342 25.63 15.90 12.92
CA ASP A 342 26.65 16.89 13.30
C ASP A 342 27.69 16.30 14.24
#